data_AF-B4JYV0-F1
#
_entry.id   AF-B4JYV0-F1
#
_cell.length_a   1.000
_cell.length_b   1.000
_cell.length_c   1.000
_cell.angle_alpha   90.00
_cell.angle_beta   90.00
_cell.angle_gamma   90.00
#
_symmetry.space_group_name_H-M   'P 1'
#
loop_
_entity.id
_entity.type
_entity.pdbx_description
1 polymer ?
#
loop_
_entity_poly.entity_id
_entity_poly.type
_entity_poly.pdbx_seq_one_letter_code
_entity_poly.pdbx_strand_id
1 'polypeptide(L)'
;MDKNGLCDSFVKVYMFPTGRFTGIAAVKTAVHNKNCFPLYDETFRFNLNAEQRQMKDSLIFFTIKDKDLFGMTSQYIAECYITFADITAYEGEQIVMNLCRPEYSDSLALRALEYRQGDKQAKDFLKKLKNKSYN
;
A
#
# COMPACT_ATOMS: atom_id res chain seq x y z
N MET A 1 13.26 -5.62 -9.94
CA MET A 1 14.54 -4.93 -10.00
C MET A 1 15.26 -5.47 -11.21
N ASP A 2 15.35 -4.63 -12.24
CA ASP A 2 15.98 -5.00 -13.50
C ASP A 2 17.46 -5.33 -13.30
N LYS A 3 18.00 -6.19 -14.18
CA LYS A 3 19.38 -6.71 -14.13
C LYS A 3 20.47 -5.62 -14.14
N ASN A 4 20.10 -4.37 -14.40
CA ASN A 4 20.99 -3.21 -14.43
C ASN A 4 20.98 -2.39 -13.13
N GLY A 5 20.22 -2.80 -12.10
CA GLY A 5 20.10 -2.08 -10.83
C GLY A 5 19.28 -0.79 -10.91
N LEU A 6 18.53 -0.59 -12.00
CA LEU A 6 17.65 0.55 -12.24
C LEU A 6 16.19 0.13 -11.99
N CYS A 7 15.36 1.08 -11.59
CA CYS A 7 13.96 0.85 -11.21
C CYS A 7 13.03 1.79 -11.98
N ASP A 8 11.94 1.24 -12.52
CA ASP A 8 10.88 1.98 -13.19
C ASP A 8 9.72 2.15 -12.20
N SER A 9 9.93 3.01 -11.21
CA SER A 9 9.10 3.04 -10.00
C SER A 9 7.85 3.91 -10.13
N PHE A 10 6.78 3.52 -9.43
CA PHE A 10 5.62 4.37 -9.16
C PHE A 10 5.00 4.04 -7.79
N VAL A 11 4.26 4.99 -7.23
CA VAL A 11 3.50 4.82 -5.99
C VAL A 11 2.02 4.67 -6.32
N LYS A 12 1.37 3.68 -5.70
CA LYS A 12 -0.09 3.53 -5.67
C LYS A 12 -0.61 3.86 -4.28
N VAL A 13 -1.69 4.62 -4.23
CA VAL A 13 -2.32 5.10 -3.00
C VAL A 13 -3.74 4.56 -2.90
N TYR A 14 -4.06 3.98 -1.75
CA TYR A 14 -5.35 3.36 -1.45
C TYR A 14 -5.92 3.90 -0.14
N MET A 15 -7.25 3.95 -0.05
CA MET A 15 -7.96 4.17 1.21
C MET A 15 -8.40 2.82 1.78
N PHE A 16 -8.14 2.59 3.07
CA PHE A 16 -8.54 1.39 3.78
C PHE A 16 -9.40 1.71 5.01
N PRO A 17 -10.41 0.86 5.32
CA PRO A 17 -10.77 -0.38 4.62
C PRO A 17 -11.48 -0.13 3.27
N THR A 18 -11.09 -0.84 2.21
CA THR A 18 -11.60 -0.57 0.85
C THR A 18 -13.12 -0.65 0.73
N GLY A 19 -13.78 -1.53 1.49
CA GLY A 19 -15.24 -1.65 1.51
C GLY A 19 -15.98 -0.47 2.13
N ARG A 20 -15.28 0.41 2.86
CA ARG A 20 -15.83 1.64 3.48
C ARG A 20 -15.56 2.89 2.65
N PHE A 21 -14.60 2.82 1.73
CA PHE A 21 -14.25 3.88 0.79
C PHE A 21 -14.74 3.53 -0.63
N THR A 22 -15.97 3.02 -0.72
CA THR A 22 -16.62 2.75 -2.01
C THR A 22 -16.75 4.05 -2.81
N GLY A 23 -16.52 3.95 -4.13
CA GLY A 23 -16.47 5.12 -5.01
C GLY A 23 -15.14 5.86 -5.02
N ILE A 24 -14.21 5.56 -4.11
CA ILE A 24 -12.85 6.12 -4.13
C ILE A 24 -11.91 5.13 -4.80
N ALA A 25 -11.56 5.40 -6.05
CA ALA A 25 -10.59 4.62 -6.79
C ALA A 25 -9.18 4.84 -6.25
N ALA A 26 -8.35 3.79 -6.32
CA ALA A 26 -6.92 3.91 -6.06
C ALA A 26 -6.27 4.80 -7.12
N VAL A 27 -5.41 5.72 -6.69
CA VAL A 27 -4.65 6.61 -7.57
C VAL A 27 -3.19 6.14 -7.64
N LYS A 28 -2.47 6.61 -8.65
CA LYS A 28 -1.05 6.31 -8.82
C LYS A 28 -0.32 7.52 -9.36
N THR A 29 0.96 7.60 -9.04
CA THR A 29 1.90 8.55 -9.66
C THR A 29 2.19 8.18 -11.11
N ALA A 30 2.80 9.10 -11.84
CA ALA A 30 3.57 8.80 -13.03
C ALA A 30 4.69 7.80 -12.71
N VAL A 31 5.11 7.07 -13.74
CA VAL A 31 6.23 6.12 -13.63
C VAL A 31 7.52 6.88 -13.89
N HIS A 32 8.44 6.81 -12.95
CA HIS A 32 9.79 7.35 -13.08
C HIS A 32 10.71 6.22 -13.53
N ASN A 33 11.10 6.26 -14.81
CA ASN A 33 11.90 5.19 -15.40
C ASN A 33 13.38 5.33 -15.04
N LYS A 34 14.03 4.20 -14.82
CA LYS A 34 15.47 4.06 -14.62
C LYS A 34 16.01 4.95 -13.50
N ASN A 35 15.26 5.11 -12.41
CA ASN A 35 15.61 6.00 -11.31
C ASN A 35 15.35 5.32 -9.94
N CYS A 36 16.42 5.15 -9.15
CA CYS A 36 16.33 4.55 -7.81
C CYS A 36 16.01 5.57 -6.71
N PHE A 37 16.02 6.87 -7.02
CA PHE A 37 15.66 7.96 -6.11
C PHE A 37 14.60 8.86 -6.76
N PRO A 38 13.39 8.32 -7.02
CA PRO A 38 12.31 9.09 -7.64
C PRO A 38 11.81 10.19 -6.70
N LEU A 39 11.79 11.43 -7.18
CA LEU A 39 11.00 12.51 -6.60
C LEU A 39 9.72 12.64 -7.43
N TYR A 40 8.61 12.08 -6.93
CA TYR A 40 7.34 12.09 -7.67
C TYR A 40 6.68 13.47 -7.68
N ASP A 41 6.72 14.19 -6.55
CA ASP A 41 6.17 15.55 -6.39
C ASP A 41 4.73 15.70 -6.93
N GLU A 42 3.87 14.71 -6.64
CA GLU A 42 2.49 14.68 -7.09
C GLU A 42 1.50 14.88 -5.94
N THR A 43 0.44 15.65 -6.20
CA THR A 43 -0.65 15.90 -5.25
C THR A 43 -1.93 15.20 -5.68
N PHE A 44 -2.45 14.33 -4.81
CA PHE A 44 -3.76 13.70 -4.96
C PHE A 44 -4.78 14.36 -4.03
N ARG A 45 -6.01 14.56 -4.51
CA ARG A 45 -7.13 15.09 -3.72
C ARG A 45 -8.23 14.06 -3.64
N PHE A 46 -8.64 13.72 -2.42
CA PHE A 46 -9.71 12.77 -2.16
C PHE A 46 -10.91 13.49 -1.55
N ASN A 47 -12.07 13.38 -2.19
CA ASN A 47 -13.30 13.96 -1.69
C ASN A 47 -14.00 12.95 -0.78
N LEU A 48 -13.80 13.10 0.53
CA LEU A 48 -14.44 12.26 1.55
C LEU A 48 -15.75 12.88 2.01
N ASN A 49 -16.77 12.05 2.23
CA ASN A 49 -17.98 12.48 2.93
C ASN A 49 -17.75 12.58 4.45
N ALA A 50 -18.72 13.12 5.20
CA ALA A 50 -18.57 13.32 6.65
C ALA A 50 -18.34 12.01 7.42
N GLU A 51 -19.03 10.94 7.04
CA GLU A 51 -18.88 9.62 7.64
C GLU A 51 -17.47 9.06 7.39
N GLN A 52 -17.01 9.09 6.13
CA GLN A 52 -15.67 8.64 5.72
C GLN A 52 -14.54 9.36 6.43
N ARG A 53 -14.71 10.65 6.75
CA ARG A 53 -13.71 11.42 7.51
C ARG A 53 -13.63 11.01 8.98
N GLN A 54 -14.76 10.65 9.59
CA GLN A 54 -14.85 10.36 11.02
C GLN A 54 -14.70 8.87 11.36
N MET A 55 -14.63 8.01 10.33
CA MET A 55 -14.51 6.57 10.51
C MET A 55 -13.20 6.20 11.22
N LYS A 56 -13.33 5.54 12.37
CA LYS A 56 -12.22 4.94 13.11
C LYS A 56 -11.54 3.84 12.29
N ASP A 57 -10.26 3.64 12.58
CA ASP A 57 -9.41 2.63 11.93
C ASP A 57 -9.29 2.80 10.40
N SER A 58 -9.46 4.04 9.94
CA SER A 58 -9.23 4.43 8.55
C SER A 58 -7.76 4.81 8.34
N LEU A 59 -7.19 4.36 7.22
CA LEU A 59 -5.80 4.64 6.88
C LEU A 59 -5.62 4.87 5.38
N ILE A 60 -4.56 5.61 5.05
CA ILE A 60 -4.02 5.69 3.70
C ILE A 60 -2.90 4.65 3.60
N PHE A 61 -2.96 3.85 2.55
CA PHE A 61 -2.00 2.78 2.28
C PHE A 61 -1.25 3.08 0.98
N PHE A 62 0.07 3.12 1.06
CA PHE A 62 0.96 3.38 -0.05
C PHE A 62 1.67 2.09 -0.44
N THR A 63 1.72 1.78 -1.73
CA THR A 63 2.53 0.69 -2.27
C THR A 63 3.46 1.22 -3.34
N ILE A 64 4.74 0.86 -3.23
CA ILE A 64 5.78 1.20 -4.19
C ILE A 64 5.98 -0.02 -5.07
N LYS A 65 5.99 0.19 -6.39
CA LYS A 65 6.11 -0.88 -7.37
C LYS A 65 7.12 -0.54 -8.46
N ASP A 66 7.81 -1.57 -8.94
CA ASP A 66 8.66 -1.55 -10.13
C ASP A 66 7.79 -1.95 -11.32
N LYS A 67 7.76 -1.16 -12.38
CA LYS A 67 7.06 -1.52 -13.62
C LYS A 67 8.04 -2.26 -14.53
N ASP A 68 7.74 -3.50 -14.89
CA ASP A 68 8.62 -4.24 -15.80
C ASP A 68 8.59 -3.64 -17.22
N LEU A 69 9.68 -3.82 -17.98
CA LEU A 69 9.92 -3.27 -19.33
C LEU A 69 8.78 -3.54 -20.34
N PHE A 70 8.05 -4.65 -20.20
CA PHE A 70 6.92 -5.00 -21.08
C PHE A 70 5.55 -4.59 -20.51
N GLY A 71 5.50 -3.96 -19.34
CA GLY A 71 4.30 -3.39 -18.73
C GLY A 71 3.20 -4.37 -18.34
N MET A 72 3.41 -5.68 -18.53
CA MET A 72 2.40 -6.72 -18.25
C MET A 72 2.30 -7.03 -16.75
N THR A 73 3.41 -6.85 -16.02
CA THR A 73 3.50 -7.08 -14.58
C THR A 73 4.20 -5.91 -13.89
N SER A 74 3.91 -5.74 -12.61
CA SER A 74 4.60 -4.79 -11.75
C SER A 74 5.05 -5.51 -10.49
N GLN A 75 6.33 -5.48 -10.19
CA GLN A 75 6.88 -6.08 -8.97
C GLN A 75 6.55 -5.17 -7.78
N TYR A 76 6.11 -5.78 -6.69
CA TYR A 76 5.95 -5.07 -5.43
C TYR A 76 7.33 -4.82 -4.79
N ILE A 77 7.60 -3.59 -4.36
CA ILE A 77 8.88 -3.22 -3.73
C ILE A 77 8.70 -3.07 -2.23
N ALA A 78 7.74 -2.24 -1.79
CA ALA A 78 7.52 -1.95 -0.38
C ALA A 78 6.15 -1.28 -0.17
N GLU A 79 5.77 -1.11 1.09
CA GLU A 79 4.58 -0.37 1.50
C GLU A 79 4.82 0.47 2.75
N CYS A 80 3.96 1.45 2.94
CA CYS A 80 3.81 2.16 4.21
C CYS A 80 2.34 2.57 4.36
N TYR A 81 1.96 2.96 5.57
CA TYR A 81 0.61 3.43 5.84
C TYR A 81 0.60 4.47 6.94
N ILE A 82 -0.46 5.27 6.95
CA ILE A 82 -0.71 6.28 7.97
C ILE A 82 -2.20 6.34 8.27
N THR A 83 -2.56 6.44 9.55
CA THR A 83 -3.97 6.53 9.95
C THR A 83 -4.50 7.95 9.78
N PHE A 84 -5.82 8.10 9.65
CA PHE A 84 -6.44 9.42 9.61
C PHE A 84 -6.24 10.18 10.92
N ALA A 85 -6.17 9.47 12.05
CA ALA A 85 -5.85 10.06 13.34
C ALA A 85 -4.44 10.69 13.32
N ASP A 86 -3.44 9.98 12.79
CA ASP A 86 -2.07 10.51 12.68
C ASP A 86 -2.02 11.71 11.72
N ILE A 87 -2.69 11.63 10.56
CA ILE A 87 -2.76 12.77 9.62
C ILE A 87 -3.34 14.01 10.30
N THR A 88 -4.37 13.83 11.13
CA THR A 88 -5.04 14.93 11.84
C THR A 88 -4.16 15.47 12.98
N ALA A 89 -3.41 14.60 13.65
CA ALA A 89 -2.49 14.98 14.72
C ALA A 89 -1.29 15.81 14.23
N TYR A 90 -0.83 15.54 12.99
CA TYR A 90 0.29 16.23 12.34
C TYR A 90 -0.18 17.14 11.19
N GLU A 91 -1.36 17.76 11.33
CA GLU A 91 -1.94 18.60 10.27
C GLU A 91 -1.00 19.77 9.90
N GLY A 92 -0.71 19.90 8.60
CA GLY A 92 0.17 20.94 8.06
C GLY A 92 1.67 20.60 8.13
N GLU A 93 2.05 19.47 8.73
CA GLU A 93 3.44 19.03 8.80
C GLU A 93 3.81 18.03 7.70
N GLN A 94 5.10 18.00 7.35
CA GLN A 94 5.63 16.96 6.47
C GLN A 94 5.93 15.70 7.29
N ILE A 95 5.23 14.62 6.95
CA ILE A 95 5.38 13.34 7.65
C ILE A 95 6.34 12.42 6.88
N VAL A 96 7.45 12.06 7.51
CA VAL A 96 8.42 11.11 6.96
C VAL A 96 8.06 9.69 7.42
N MET A 97 7.80 8.80 6.47
CA MET A 97 7.44 7.40 6.75
C MET A 97 8.52 6.45 6.23
N ASN A 98 8.85 5.46 7.05
CA ASN A 98 9.73 4.37 6.63
C ASN A 98 8.94 3.37 5.78
N LEU A 99 9.58 2.90 4.72
CA LEU A 99 9.05 1.83 3.89
C LEU A 99 9.32 0.47 4.56
N CYS A 100 8.30 -0.37 4.59
CA CYS A 100 8.40 -1.72 5.11
C CYS A 100 8.09 -2.73 4.00
N ARG A 101 8.72 -3.90 4.07
CA ARG A 101 8.22 -5.09 3.38
C ARG A 101 7.47 -5.93 4.40
N PRO A 102 6.23 -6.37 4.11
CA PRO A 102 5.53 -7.26 5.02
C PRO A 102 6.28 -8.58 5.09
N GLU A 103 6.84 -8.89 6.25
CA GLU A 103 7.45 -10.19 6.52
C GLU A 103 6.36 -11.19 6.88
N TYR A 104 6.45 -12.39 6.32
CA TYR A 104 5.65 -13.52 6.79
C TYR A 104 6.32 -14.10 8.03
N SER A 105 6.23 -13.38 9.15
CA SER A 105 6.70 -13.85 10.45
C SER A 105 5.63 -14.72 11.11
N ASP A 106 6.02 -15.77 11.84
CA ASP A 106 5.08 -16.54 12.68
C ASP A 106 4.57 -15.67 13.83
N SER A 107 3.46 -14.96 13.60
CA SER A 107 2.78 -14.16 14.61
C SER A 107 1.49 -14.84 15.05
N LEU A 108 1.09 -14.62 16.30
CA LEU A 108 -0.17 -15.15 16.84
C LEU A 108 -1.38 -14.78 15.98
N ALA A 109 -1.38 -13.58 15.40
CA ALA A 109 -2.45 -13.11 14.52
C ALA A 109 -2.48 -13.88 13.20
N LEU A 110 -1.32 -14.12 12.56
CA LEU A 110 -1.24 -14.88 11.32
C LEU A 110 -1.63 -16.35 11.55
N ARG A 111 -1.13 -16.95 12.63
CA ARG A 111 -1.52 -18.30 13.04
C ARG A 111 -3.02 -18.38 13.29
N ALA A 112 -3.61 -17.42 14.02
CA ALA A 112 -5.05 -17.38 14.25
C ALA A 112 -5.86 -17.29 12.93
N LEU A 113 -5.37 -16.56 11.92
CA LEU A 113 -6.00 -16.51 10.59
C LEU A 113 -5.88 -17.85 9.84
N GLU A 114 -4.76 -18.56 9.96
CA GLU A 114 -4.56 -19.87 9.32
C GLU A 114 -5.53 -20.94 9.85
N TYR A 115 -5.88 -20.90 11.14
CA TYR A 115 -6.82 -21.84 11.76
C TYR A 115 -8.30 -21.57 11.44
N ARG A 116 -8.65 -20.44 10.83
CA ARG A 116 -10.04 -20.12 10.44
C ARG A 116 -10.49 -20.93 9.23
N GLN A 117 -10.82 -22.20 9.45
CA GLN A 117 -11.31 -23.09 8.40
C GLN A 117 -12.61 -22.54 7.78
N GLY A 118 -12.69 -22.54 6.45
CA GLY A 118 -13.85 -22.02 5.72
C GLY A 118 -13.88 -20.49 5.51
N ASP A 119 -13.01 -19.72 6.17
CA ASP A 119 -12.92 -18.27 5.99
C ASP A 119 -12.15 -17.93 4.69
N LYS A 120 -12.90 -17.67 3.61
CA LYS A 120 -12.34 -17.33 2.30
C LYS A 120 -11.53 -16.02 2.36
N GLN A 121 -11.96 -15.05 3.16
CA GLN A 121 -11.30 -13.76 3.26
C GLN A 121 -9.94 -13.90 3.95
N ALA A 122 -9.86 -14.66 5.04
CA ALA A 122 -8.60 -14.97 5.71
C ALA A 122 -7.63 -15.72 4.77
N LYS A 123 -8.12 -16.72 4.03
CA LYS A 123 -7.31 -17.45 3.04
C LYS A 123 -6.76 -16.55 1.93
N ASP A 124 -7.60 -15.68 1.37
CA ASP A 124 -7.20 -14.75 0.31
C ASP A 124 -6.18 -13.72 0.82
N PHE A 125 -6.34 -13.24 2.06
CA PHE A 125 -5.37 -12.37 2.72
C PHE A 125 -4.02 -13.05 2.88
N LEU A 126 -3.98 -14.25 3.47
CA LEU A 126 -2.73 -15.00 3.69
C LEU A 126 -2.02 -15.34 2.38
N LYS A 127 -2.78 -15.69 1.33
CA LYS A 127 -2.22 -15.91 -0.02
C LYS A 127 -1.55 -14.65 -0.58
N LYS A 128 -2.22 -13.49 -0.46
CA LYS A 128 -1.65 -12.21 -0.90
C LYS A 128 -0.43 -11.81 -0.09
N LEU A 129 -0.45 -12.04 1.22
CA LEU A 129 0.67 -11.74 2.11
C LEU A 129 1.89 -12.57 1.76
N LYS A 130 1.74 -13.90 1.61
CA LYS A 130 2.82 -14.81 1.17
C LYS A 130 3.41 -14.35 -0.17
N ASN A 131 2.59 -13.98 -1.13
CA ASN A 131 3.09 -13.50 -2.43
C ASN A 131 3.90 -12.20 -2.35
N LYS A 132 3.69 -11.37 -1.32
CA LYS A 132 4.46 -10.13 -1.12
C LYS A 132 5.76 -10.35 -0.36
N SER A 133 5.81 -11.34 0.53
CA SER A 133 6.94 -11.57 1.44
C SER A 133 8.10 -12.36 0.82
N TYR A 134 7.85 -13.16 -0.22
CA TYR A 134 8.83 -14.08 -0.80
C TYR A 134 9.37 -13.66 -2.19
N ASN A 135 9.19 -12.39 -2.61
CA ASN A 135 9.61 -11.86 -3.92
C ASN A 135 10.50 -10.62 -3.84
#